data_AF-A0A8D8X3M7-F1
#
_entry.id   AF-A0A8D8X3M7-F1
#
_cell.length_a   1.000
_cell.length_b   1.000
_cell.length_c   1.000
_cell.angle_alpha   90.00
_cell.angle_beta   90.00
_cell.angle_gamma   90.00
#
_symmetry.space_group_name_H-M   'P 1'
#
loop_
_entity.id
_entity.type
_entity.pdbx_description
1 polymer ?
#
loop_
_entity_poly.entity_id
_entity_poly.type
_entity_poly.pdbx_seq_one_letter_code
_entity_poly.pdbx_strand_id
1 'polypeptide(L)'
;MHCSQFVGFNTAAEDLRASFTPLVCSCDGALHTEFSNFLERLSLVLSEKWKKPFGHVLNWTKIRTQIAVIRAVSLRLRGTREKMRPYSFDDGAGIAYNVEE
;
A
#
# COMPACT_ATOMS: atom_id res chain seq x y z
N MET A 1 -2.37 -10.20 -12.66
CA MET A 1 -2.00 -8.77 -12.56
C MET A 1 -0.93 -8.50 -13.61
N HIS A 2 -1.29 -7.90 -14.74
CA HIS A 2 -0.30 -7.59 -15.77
C HIS A 2 0.42 -6.29 -15.39
N CYS A 3 1.73 -6.39 -15.22
CA CYS A 3 2.60 -5.45 -14.52
C CYS A 3 3.20 -4.40 -15.49
N SER A 4 2.38 -3.66 -16.25
CA SER A 4 2.92 -2.63 -17.15
C SER A 4 3.18 -1.29 -16.45
N GLN A 5 2.49 -1.00 -15.34
CA GLN A 5 2.64 0.28 -14.63
C GLN A 5 3.89 0.37 -13.75
N PHE A 6 4.51 -0.75 -13.35
CA PHE A 6 5.66 -0.73 -12.43
C PHE A 6 7.01 -0.46 -13.11
N VAL A 7 7.12 -0.65 -14.43
CA VAL A 7 8.37 -0.43 -15.17
C VAL A 7 8.81 1.04 -15.13
N GLY A 8 7.86 1.98 -15.20
CA GLY A 8 8.15 3.41 -15.09
C GLY A 8 8.71 3.82 -13.73
N PHE A 9 8.23 3.20 -12.64
CA PHE A 9 8.67 3.52 -11.28
C PHE A 9 10.11 3.07 -11.00
N ASN A 10 10.53 1.93 -11.55
CA ASN A 10 11.90 1.47 -11.35
C ASN A 10 12.90 2.40 -12.06
N THR A 11 12.59 2.82 -13.28
CA THR A 11 13.42 3.77 -14.04
C THR A 11 13.58 5.10 -13.29
N ALA A 12 12.48 5.67 -12.80
CA ALA A 12 12.53 6.92 -12.02
C ALA A 12 13.29 6.78 -10.68
N ALA A 13 13.25 5.59 -10.05
CA ALA A 13 14.01 5.33 -8.83
C ALA A 13 15.52 5.22 -9.12
N GLU A 14 15.90 4.57 -10.22
CA GLU A 14 17.29 4.42 -10.65
C GLU A 14 17.94 5.77 -10.98
N ASP A 15 17.19 6.70 -11.59
CA ASP A 15 17.64 8.09 -11.81
C ASP A 15 17.98 8.80 -10.49
N LEU A 16 17.29 8.45 -9.40
CA LEU A 16 17.54 8.94 -8.04
C LEU A 16 18.56 8.09 -7.26
N ARG A 17 19.23 7.13 -7.92
CA ARG A 17 20.13 6.14 -7.30
C ARG A 17 19.46 5.32 -6.18
N ALA A 18 18.17 5.03 -6.35
CA ALA A 18 17.37 4.22 -5.45
C ALA A 18 16.81 2.98 -6.17
N SER A 19 16.36 1.99 -5.39
CA SER A 19 15.66 0.81 -5.91
C SER A 19 14.21 0.82 -5.45
N PHE A 20 13.27 0.52 -6.35
CA PHE A 20 11.85 0.47 -6.02
C PHE A 20 11.35 -0.98 -5.94
N THR A 21 10.85 -1.38 -4.76
CA THR A 21 10.21 -2.69 -4.56
C THR A 21 8.73 -2.47 -4.23
N PRO A 22 7.80 -2.82 -5.13
CA PRO A 22 6.39 -2.58 -4.89
C PRO A 22 5.82 -3.55 -3.85
N LEU A 23 5.25 -3.00 -2.78
CA LEU A 23 4.49 -3.75 -1.78
C LEU A 23 3.01 -3.76 -2.16
N VAL A 24 2.62 -4.68 -3.03
CA VAL A 24 1.27 -4.73 -3.63
C VAL A 24 0.37 -5.71 -2.88
N CYS A 25 -0.86 -5.28 -2.61
CA CYS A 25 -1.95 -6.14 -2.17
C CYS A 25 -3.23 -5.87 -2.96
N SER A 26 -4.06 -6.90 -3.13
CA SER A 26 -5.40 -6.75 -3.68
C SER A 26 -6.40 -6.29 -2.61
N CYS A 27 -7.60 -5.86 -3.03
CA CYS A 27 -8.66 -5.41 -2.12
C CYS A 27 -9.20 -6.54 -1.22
N ASP A 28 -9.13 -7.80 -1.67
CA ASP A 28 -9.46 -9.00 -0.90
C ASP A 28 -8.32 -9.45 0.04
N GLY A 29 -7.17 -8.76 0.00
CA GLY A 29 -6.05 -9.01 0.90
C GLY A 29 -5.04 -10.05 0.41
N ALA A 30 -5.12 -10.49 -0.85
CA ALA A 30 -4.07 -11.28 -1.46
C ALA A 30 -2.80 -10.42 -1.62
N LEU A 31 -1.67 -10.96 -1.16
CA LEU A 31 -0.39 -10.26 -1.13
C LEU A 31 0.48 -10.70 -2.30
N HIS A 32 1.17 -9.75 -2.92
CA HIS A 32 2.26 -10.08 -3.83
C HIS A 32 3.40 -10.78 -3.10
N THR A 33 4.20 -11.57 -3.81
CA THR A 33 5.34 -12.32 -3.27
C THR A 33 6.28 -11.41 -2.49
N GLU A 34 6.61 -10.24 -3.07
CA GLU A 34 7.55 -9.31 -2.46
C GLU A 34 7.01 -8.67 -1.19
N PHE A 35 5.70 -8.46 -1.13
CA PHE A 35 5.07 -7.98 0.10
C PHE A 35 5.04 -9.08 1.16
N SER A 36 4.76 -10.32 0.79
CA SER A 36 4.79 -11.45 1.72
C SER A 36 6.19 -11.66 2.33
N ASN A 37 7.22 -11.65 1.48
CA ASN A 37 8.63 -11.73 1.88
C ASN A 37 9.03 -10.56 2.80
N PHE A 38 8.55 -9.35 2.51
CA PHE A 38 8.76 -8.18 3.35
C PHE A 38 8.15 -8.37 4.75
N LEU A 39 6.92 -8.88 4.85
CA LEU A 39 6.27 -9.11 6.14
C LEU A 39 7.00 -10.16 6.98
N GLU A 40 7.54 -11.21 6.35
CA GLU A 40 8.34 -12.21 7.06
C GLU A 40 9.63 -11.62 7.65
N ARG A 41 10.36 -10.83 6.85
CA ARG A 41 11.57 -10.13 7.31
C ARG A 41 11.26 -9.15 8.43
N LEU A 42 10.18 -8.37 8.28
CA LEU A 42 9.72 -7.43 9.31
C LEU A 42 9.41 -8.16 10.61
N SER A 43 8.70 -9.28 10.54
CA SER A 43 8.34 -10.08 11.70
C SER A 43 9.55 -10.72 12.38
N LEU A 44 10.60 -11.06 11.63
CA LEU A 44 11.85 -11.57 12.20
C LEU A 44 12.57 -10.48 13.02
N VAL A 45 12.79 -9.30 12.42
CA VAL A 45 13.42 -8.17 13.11
C VAL A 45 12.62 -7.75 14.35
N LEU A 46 11.29 -7.81 14.25
CA LEU A 46 10.40 -7.42 15.33
C LEU A 46 10.33 -8.48 16.44
N SER A 47 10.45 -9.77 16.09
CA SER A 47 10.55 -10.89 17.03
C SER A 47 11.79 -10.75 17.90
N GLU A 48 12.94 -10.43 17.30
CA GLU A 48 14.18 -10.16 18.02
C GLU A 48 14.05 -8.95 18.94
N LYS A 49 13.52 -7.83 18.42
CA LYS A 49 13.35 -6.59 19.18
C LYS A 49 12.42 -6.76 20.40
N TRP A 50 11.32 -7.49 20.23
CA TRP A 50 10.30 -7.64 21.28
C TRP A 50 10.49 -8.89 22.14
N LYS A 51 11.48 -9.74 21.82
CA LYS A 51 11.73 -11.02 22.51
C LYS A 51 10.46 -11.90 22.56
N LYS A 52 9.72 -11.94 21.47
CA LYS A 52 8.48 -12.73 21.32
C LYS A 52 8.66 -13.81 20.27
N PRO A 53 7.95 -14.95 20.36
CA PRO A 53 8.08 -16.02 19.38
C PRO A 53 7.68 -15.52 17.98
N PHE A 54 8.50 -15.85 16.97
CA PHE A 54 8.33 -15.39 15.60
C PHE A 54 6.92 -15.58 15.06
N GLY A 55 6.32 -16.77 15.25
CA GLY A 55 4.96 -17.07 14.77
C GLY A 55 3.90 -16.13 15.34
N HIS A 56 4.03 -15.71 16.60
CA HIS A 56 3.10 -14.74 17.21
C HIS A 56 3.24 -13.36 16.56
N VAL A 57 4.47 -12.91 16.32
CA VAL A 57 4.76 -11.62 15.70
C VAL A 57 4.37 -11.62 14.22
N LEU A 58 4.61 -12.72 13.49
CA LEU A 58 4.17 -12.91 12.12
C LEU A 58 2.65 -12.81 11.98
N ASN A 59 1.92 -13.52 12.83
CA ASN A 59 0.46 -13.46 12.84
C ASN A 59 -0.04 -12.04 13.18
N TRP A 60 0.57 -11.40 14.19
CA TRP A 60 0.25 -10.02 14.55
C TRP A 60 0.45 -9.05 13.39
N THR A 61 1.59 -9.15 12.69
CA THR A 61 1.88 -8.32 11.52
C THR A 61 0.87 -8.55 10.39
N LYS A 62 0.56 -9.82 10.07
CA LYS A 62 -0.42 -10.17 9.02
C LYS A 62 -1.81 -9.59 9.31
N ILE A 63 -2.29 -9.73 10.55
CA ILE A 63 -3.58 -9.17 10.97
C ILE A 63 -3.59 -7.64 10.85
N ARG A 64 -2.52 -6.98 11.26
CA ARG A 64 -2.38 -5.51 11.14
C ARG A 64 -2.45 -5.06 9.68
N THR A 65 -1.77 -5.77 8.77
CA THR A 65 -1.83 -5.50 7.34
C THR A 65 -3.24 -5.68 6.79
N GLN A 66 -3.93 -6.78 7.12
CA GLN A 66 -5.31 -7.01 6.67
C GLN A 66 -6.28 -5.93 7.15
N ILE A 67 -6.17 -5.52 8.42
CA ILE A 67 -6.99 -4.43 8.95
C ILE A 67 -6.71 -3.11 8.20
N ALA A 68 -5.45 -2.85 7.83
CA ALA A 68 -5.10 -1.68 7.04
C ALA A 68 -5.73 -1.72 5.64
N VAL A 69 -5.72 -2.89 4.99
CA VAL A 69 -6.38 -3.11 3.69
C VAL A 69 -7.88 -2.88 3.81
N ILE A 70 -8.55 -3.46 4.80
CA ILE A 70 -9.99 -3.27 5.03
C ILE A 70 -10.32 -1.78 5.22
N ARG A 71 -9.49 -1.05 5.98
CA ARG A 71 -9.65 0.40 6.16
C ARG A 71 -9.48 1.16 4.85
N ALA A 72 -8.47 0.83 4.06
CA ALA A 72 -8.23 1.47 2.77
C ALA A 72 -9.40 1.23 1.79
N VAL A 73 -9.90 -0.01 1.73
CA VAL A 73 -11.06 -0.37 0.90
C VAL A 73 -12.32 0.34 1.39
N SER A 74 -12.58 0.33 2.69
CA SER A 74 -13.73 1.03 3.29
C SER A 74 -13.68 2.54 3.01
N LEU A 75 -12.50 3.16 3.11
CA LEU A 75 -12.29 4.57 2.78
C LEU A 75 -12.58 4.84 1.29
N ARG A 76 -12.11 3.95 0.40
CA ARG A 76 -12.34 4.10 -1.04
C ARG A 76 -13.80 3.95 -1.43
N LEU A 77 -14.52 3.02 -0.80
CA LEU A 77 -15.96 2.79 -1.05
C LEU A 77 -16.84 3.91 -0.47
N ARG A 78 -16.49 4.43 0.70
CA ARG A 78 -17.27 5.51 1.35
C ARG A 78 -17.09 6.87 0.68
N GLY A 79 -16.05 7.03 -0.14
CA GLY A 79 -15.68 8.32 -0.71
C GLY A 79 -15.07 9.29 0.31
N THR A 80 -14.50 10.38 -0.19
CA THR A 80 -13.91 11.44 0.64
C THR A 80 -15.01 12.21 1.37
N ARG A 81 -14.93 12.28 2.72
CA ARG A 81 -15.87 13.06 3.55
C ARG A 81 -15.45 14.52 3.74
N GLU A 82 -14.25 14.86 3.32
CA GLU A 82 -13.78 16.25 3.23
C GLU A 82 -14.37 16.90 1.98
N LYS A 83 -14.84 18.15 2.08
CA LYS A 83 -14.98 18.97 0.88
C LYS A 83 -13.59 19.05 0.27
N MET A 84 -13.42 18.48 -0.94
CA MET A 84 -12.17 18.60 -1.67
C MET A 84 -11.84 20.09 -1.77
N ARG A 85 -10.91 20.58 -0.94
CA ARG A 85 -10.31 21.87 -1.21
C ARG A 85 -9.52 21.65 -2.49
N PRO A 86 -9.68 22.49 -3.52
CA PRO A 86 -8.85 22.37 -4.71
C PRO A 86 -7.41 22.64 -4.26
N TYR A 87 -6.68 21.58 -3.94
CA TYR A 87 -5.24 21.62 -3.93
C TYR A 87 -4.87 21.57 -5.39
N SER A 88 -4.59 22.75 -5.95
CA SER A 88 -4.24 22.95 -7.35
C SER A 88 -3.03 22.08 -7.70
N PHE A 89 -3.27 20.88 -8.20
CA PHE A 89 -2.32 20.19 -9.07
C PHE A 89 -2.45 20.88 -10.43
N ASP A 90 -1.35 21.43 -10.94
CA ASP A 90 -1.26 22.13 -12.24
C ASP A 90 -1.81 21.28 -13.40
N ASP A 91 -1.82 19.96 -13.25
CA ASP A 91 -2.18 19.02 -14.31
C ASP A 91 -3.67 18.58 -14.30
N GLY A 92 -4.52 19.16 -13.45
CA GLY A 92 -5.98 18.88 -13.49
C GLY A 92 -6.38 17.42 -13.20
N ALA A 93 -5.47 16.54 -12.82
CA ALA A 93 -5.74 15.11 -12.58
C ALA A 93 -6.55 14.84 -11.29
N GLY A 94 -6.90 15.88 -10.53
CA GLY A 94 -7.62 15.78 -9.25
C GLY A 94 -9.11 16.11 -9.31
N ILE A 95 -9.64 16.64 -10.42
CA ILE A 95 -11.06 17.03 -10.48
C ILE A 95 -11.95 15.79 -10.55
N ALA A 96 -12.65 15.51 -9.45
CA ALA A 96 -13.86 14.70 -9.48
C ALA A 96 -14.91 15.49 -10.27
N TYR A 97 -15.28 15.01 -11.46
CA TYR A 97 -16.49 15.47 -12.14
C TYR A 97 -17.67 15.01 -11.29
N ASN A 98 -18.30 15.94 -10.57
CA ASN A 98 -19.66 15.74 -10.12
C ASN A 98 -20.53 15.75 -11.39
N VAL A 99 -20.98 14.57 -11.82
CA VAL A 99 -22.11 14.48 -12.74
C VAL A 99 -23.35 14.69 -11.88
N GLU A 100 -23.87 15.91 -11.89
CA GLU A 100 -25.23 16.20 -11.45
C GLU A 100 -26.12 16.19 -12.70
N GLU A 101 -27.14 15.32 -12.69
CA GLU A 101 -28.28 15.34 -13.61
C GLU A 101 -29.41 16.18 -13.02
#